data_AF-A0A2A5H4R3-F1
#
_entry.id   AF-A0A2A5H4R3-F1
#
_cell.length_a   1.000
_cell.length_b   1.000
_cell.length_c   1.000
_cell.angle_alpha   90.00
_cell.angle_beta   90.00
_cell.angle_gamma   90.00
#
_symmetry.space_group_name_H-M   'P 1'
#
loop_
_entity.id
_entity.type
_entity.pdbx_description
1 polymer ?
#
loop_
_entity_poly.entity_id
_entity_poly.type
_entity_poly.pdbx_seq_one_letter_code
_entity_poly.pdbx_strand_id
1 'polypeptide(L)'
;MILRSKHADDLNAKIDELYGMFRAVRWIIQYVGPKYEGQKVVKWKSRIPSNEILVTYNFDKPINEETRSELNKISEYENQNFIVRLYALLQYEGLFNKGIDKSLEGHQHVSFLENLRHQFAHKPGKFNPKNKKSNKLRLDLFEFYKINPDDSLPDQFPLPKDIMIHPMVNGVKNYVKHFYEEEGL
;
A
#
# COMPACT_ATOMS: atom_id res chain seq x y z
N MET A 1 -17.10 -16.51 15.69
CA MET A 1 -15.88 -16.14 16.46
C MET A 1 -14.70 -16.39 15.55
N ILE A 2 -14.09 -15.34 14.97
CA ILE A 2 -12.85 -15.53 14.20
C ILE A 2 -11.74 -15.69 15.23
N LEU A 3 -10.98 -16.79 15.13
CA LEU A 3 -9.87 -17.07 16.03
C LEU A 3 -8.64 -16.29 15.55
N ARG A 4 -7.94 -15.66 16.50
CA ARG A 4 -6.60 -15.11 16.26
C ARG A 4 -5.64 -16.22 15.82
N SER A 5 -4.65 -15.82 15.06
CA SER A 5 -3.55 -16.67 14.60
C SER A 5 -2.81 -17.23 15.81
N LYS A 6 -2.43 -18.51 15.75
CA LYS A 6 -1.65 -19.14 16.83
C LYS A 6 -0.17 -19.09 16.55
N HIS A 7 0.20 -19.08 15.27
CA HIS A 7 1.58 -19.07 14.82
C HIS A 7 1.81 -17.96 13.79
N ALA A 8 3.06 -17.57 13.60
CA ALA A 8 3.46 -16.55 12.62
C ALA A 8 2.97 -16.89 11.19
N ASP A 9 3.01 -18.17 10.81
CA ASP A 9 2.62 -18.63 9.47
C ASP A 9 1.13 -18.43 9.20
N ASP A 10 0.27 -18.59 10.20
CA ASP A 10 -1.17 -18.35 10.08
C ASP A 10 -1.45 -16.87 9.76
N LEU A 11 -0.75 -15.95 10.46
CA LEU A 11 -0.90 -14.53 10.23
C LEU A 11 -0.28 -14.11 8.89
N ASN A 12 0.90 -14.64 8.56
CA ASN A 12 1.54 -14.40 7.27
C ASN A 12 0.67 -14.86 6.10
N ALA A 13 -0.06 -15.98 6.25
CA ALA A 13 -1.02 -16.44 5.24
C ALA A 13 -2.20 -15.45 5.07
N LYS A 14 -2.74 -14.90 6.17
CA LYS A 14 -3.78 -13.85 6.11
C LYS A 14 -3.26 -12.57 5.45
N ILE A 15 -2.02 -12.18 5.72
CA ILE A 15 -1.36 -11.03 5.07
C ILE A 15 -1.23 -11.29 3.56
N ASP A 16 -0.80 -12.49 3.17
CA ASP A 16 -0.66 -12.89 1.77
C ASP A 16 -2.02 -12.91 1.04
N GLU A 17 -3.08 -13.37 1.70
CA GLU A 17 -4.44 -13.32 1.15
C GLU A 17 -4.88 -11.88 0.89
N LEU A 18 -4.76 -11.00 1.90
CA LEU A 18 -5.11 -9.59 1.77
C LEU A 18 -4.28 -8.90 0.67
N TYR A 19 -2.99 -9.20 0.59
CA TYR A 19 -2.11 -8.67 -0.45
C TYR A 19 -2.43 -9.23 -1.83
N GLY A 20 -2.84 -10.49 -1.92
CA GLY A 20 -3.36 -11.12 -3.14
C GLY A 20 -4.59 -10.38 -3.68
N MET A 21 -5.56 -10.08 -2.82
CA MET A 21 -6.75 -9.31 -3.18
C MET A 21 -6.38 -7.90 -3.67
N PHE A 22 -5.51 -7.21 -2.95
CA PHE A 22 -5.01 -5.89 -3.37
C PHE A 22 -4.34 -5.93 -4.74
N ARG A 23 -3.46 -6.92 -4.99
CA ARG A 23 -2.78 -7.06 -6.28
C ARG A 23 -3.77 -7.32 -7.41
N ALA A 24 -4.77 -8.17 -7.21
CA ALA A 24 -5.79 -8.44 -8.22
C ALA A 24 -6.50 -7.14 -8.65
N VAL A 25 -6.85 -6.26 -7.70
CA VAL A 25 -7.46 -4.96 -8.01
C VAL A 25 -6.46 -4.00 -8.67
N ARG A 26 -5.23 -3.89 -8.15
CA ARG A 26 -4.18 -2.99 -8.69
C ARG A 26 -3.53 -3.44 -10.00
N TRP A 27 -3.82 -4.66 -10.43
CA TRP A 27 -3.46 -5.13 -11.76
C TRP A 27 -4.51 -4.69 -12.79
N ILE A 28 -5.76 -4.49 -12.37
CA ILE A 28 -6.83 -3.95 -13.21
C ILE A 28 -6.71 -2.42 -13.24
N ILE A 29 -6.75 -1.76 -12.08
CA ILE A 29 -6.61 -0.32 -11.95
C ILE A 29 -5.11 0.00 -11.97
N GLN A 30 -4.60 0.69 -13.00
CA GLN A 30 -3.18 1.05 -13.11
C GLN A 30 -2.96 2.57 -13.12
N TYR A 31 -1.73 2.98 -12.82
CA TYR A 31 -1.31 4.36 -12.97
C TYR A 31 -1.26 4.75 -14.45
N VAL A 32 -1.88 5.88 -14.79
CA VAL A 32 -1.95 6.42 -16.15
C VAL A 32 -0.99 7.61 -16.27
N GLY A 33 0.22 7.30 -16.76
CA GLY A 33 1.25 8.30 -17.02
C GLY A 33 1.02 9.13 -18.30
N PRO A 34 1.87 10.15 -18.54
CA PRO A 34 1.72 11.09 -19.66
C PRO A 34 1.66 10.45 -21.05
N LYS A 35 2.33 9.31 -21.24
CA LYS A 35 2.33 8.57 -22.51
C LYS A 35 0.94 8.16 -23.03
N TYR A 36 -0.07 8.13 -22.16
CA TYR A 36 -1.44 7.76 -22.52
C TYR A 36 -2.31 8.97 -22.91
N GLU A 37 -1.80 10.18 -22.82
CA GLU A 37 -2.53 11.39 -23.20
C GLU A 37 -2.92 11.38 -24.69
N GLY A 38 -4.14 11.81 -24.98
CA GLY A 38 -4.73 11.78 -26.32
C GLY A 38 -5.22 10.39 -26.78
N GLN A 39 -4.94 9.32 -26.04
CA GLN A 39 -5.42 7.97 -26.39
C GLN A 39 -6.89 7.80 -26.00
N LYS A 40 -7.66 7.06 -26.81
CA LYS A 40 -9.03 6.62 -26.47
C LYS A 40 -9.11 5.17 -26.03
N VAL A 41 -8.08 4.38 -26.33
CA VAL A 41 -8.03 2.96 -26.03
C VAL A 41 -6.71 2.68 -25.34
N VAL A 42 -6.79 2.19 -24.11
CA VAL A 42 -5.61 1.77 -23.36
C VAL A 42 -5.69 0.27 -23.16
N LYS A 43 -4.60 -0.42 -23.49
CA LYS A 43 -4.45 -1.86 -23.30
C LYS A 43 -3.30 -2.10 -22.35
N TRP A 44 -3.52 -2.90 -21.32
CA TRP A 44 -2.44 -3.41 -20.50
C TRP A 44 -2.66 -4.86 -20.11
N LYS A 45 -1.55 -5.57 -19.97
CA LYS A 45 -1.55 -6.90 -19.40
C LYS A 45 -1.76 -6.76 -17.90
N SER A 46 -2.76 -7.48 -17.43
CA SER A 46 -3.11 -7.61 -16.03
C SER A 46 -2.92 -9.07 -15.66
N ARG A 47 -2.46 -9.32 -14.45
CA ARG A 47 -2.41 -10.68 -13.92
C ARG A 47 -3.61 -10.83 -12.97
N ILE A 48 -4.15 -12.02 -12.88
CA ILE A 48 -4.94 -12.50 -11.75
C ILE A 48 -4.23 -13.76 -11.26
N PRO A 49 -4.40 -14.21 -10.01
CA PRO A 49 -3.60 -15.32 -9.46
C PRO A 49 -3.54 -16.56 -10.36
N SER A 50 -4.60 -16.85 -11.10
CA SER A 50 -4.72 -18.01 -11.98
C SER A 50 -4.41 -17.76 -13.47
N ASN A 51 -4.32 -16.52 -13.95
CA ASN A 51 -4.23 -16.22 -15.39
C ASN A 51 -3.63 -14.83 -15.70
N GLU A 52 -3.11 -14.67 -16.92
CA GLU A 52 -2.86 -13.35 -17.52
C GLU A 52 -4.11 -12.94 -18.32
N ILE A 53 -4.61 -11.74 -18.08
CA ILE A 53 -5.74 -11.17 -18.82
C ILE A 53 -5.29 -9.86 -19.50
N LEU A 54 -5.73 -9.66 -20.73
CA LEU A 54 -5.55 -8.38 -21.41
C LEU A 54 -6.76 -7.50 -21.09
N VAL A 55 -6.53 -6.41 -20.34
CA VAL A 55 -7.60 -5.46 -20.04
C VAL A 55 -7.55 -4.33 -21.07
N THR A 56 -8.69 -4.07 -21.70
CA THR A 56 -8.86 -2.96 -22.64
C THR A 56 -9.84 -1.95 -22.06
N TYR A 57 -9.37 -0.73 -21.85
CA TYR A 57 -10.19 0.41 -21.47
C TYR A 57 -10.51 1.22 -22.72
N ASN A 58 -11.80 1.39 -22.99
CA ASN A 58 -12.29 2.25 -24.06
C ASN A 58 -12.92 3.49 -23.42
N PHE A 59 -12.41 4.66 -23.79
CA PHE A 59 -12.89 5.95 -23.31
C PHE A 59 -13.65 6.66 -24.42
N ASP A 60 -14.79 7.26 -24.08
CA ASP A 60 -15.61 8.01 -25.05
C ASP A 60 -14.86 9.21 -25.64
N LYS A 61 -14.03 9.84 -24.79
CA LYS A 61 -13.17 10.99 -25.12
C LYS A 61 -11.69 10.62 -24.98
N PRO A 62 -10.79 11.29 -25.72
CA PRO A 62 -9.35 11.13 -25.50
C PRO A 62 -8.97 11.43 -24.04
N ILE A 63 -8.05 10.65 -23.50
CA ILE A 63 -7.52 10.85 -22.15
C ILE A 63 -6.82 12.21 -22.10
N ASN A 64 -7.31 13.09 -21.23
CA ASN A 64 -6.69 14.37 -20.90
C ASN A 64 -6.08 14.32 -19.49
N GLU A 65 -5.45 15.42 -19.05
CA GLU A 65 -4.84 15.51 -17.72
C GLU A 65 -5.86 15.30 -16.59
N GLU A 66 -7.09 15.78 -16.74
CA GLU A 66 -8.17 15.58 -15.76
C GLU A 66 -8.49 14.08 -15.59
N THR A 67 -8.73 13.37 -16.70
CA THR A 67 -8.98 11.93 -16.71
C THR A 67 -7.81 11.16 -16.08
N ARG A 68 -6.56 11.53 -16.42
CA ARG A 68 -5.37 10.94 -15.80
C ARG A 68 -5.34 11.17 -14.29
N SER A 69 -5.61 12.39 -13.86
CA SER A 69 -5.66 12.76 -12.44
C SER A 69 -6.69 11.92 -11.68
N GLU A 70 -7.89 11.75 -12.24
CA GLU A 70 -8.95 10.93 -11.64
C GLU A 70 -8.56 9.45 -11.52
N LEU A 71 -8.05 8.84 -12.59
CA LEU A 71 -7.62 7.44 -12.59
C LEU A 71 -6.46 7.21 -11.60
N ASN A 72 -5.53 8.15 -11.50
CA ASN A 72 -4.41 8.08 -10.57
C ASN A 72 -4.87 8.26 -9.12
N LYS A 73 -5.87 9.11 -8.86
CA LYS A 73 -6.50 9.22 -7.52
C LYS A 73 -7.20 7.93 -7.11
N ILE A 74 -7.87 7.22 -8.03
CA ILE A 74 -8.47 5.90 -7.73
C ILE A 74 -7.38 4.89 -7.41
N SER A 75 -6.32 4.84 -8.24
CA SER A 75 -5.15 3.99 -7.99
C SER A 75 -4.56 4.20 -6.60
N GLU A 76 -4.44 5.47 -6.19
CA GLU A 76 -3.88 5.84 -4.90
C GLU A 76 -4.82 5.50 -3.74
N TYR A 77 -6.13 5.71 -3.92
CA TYR A 77 -7.14 5.35 -2.92
C TYR A 77 -7.09 3.85 -2.58
N GLU A 78 -6.86 2.98 -3.57
CA GLU A 78 -6.66 1.55 -3.35
C GLU A 78 -5.39 1.24 -2.55
N ASN A 79 -4.28 1.95 -2.81
CA ASN A 79 -3.05 1.82 -2.02
C ASN A 79 -3.29 2.23 -0.56
N GLN A 80 -3.99 3.35 -0.31
CA GLN A 80 -4.33 3.82 1.03
C GLN A 80 -5.24 2.82 1.76
N ASN A 81 -6.26 2.29 1.07
CA ASN A 81 -7.17 1.29 1.64
C ASN A 81 -6.41 0.04 2.06
N PHE A 82 -5.48 -0.45 1.25
CA PHE A 82 -4.67 -1.61 1.60
C PHE A 82 -3.87 -1.39 2.87
N ILE A 83 -3.20 -0.24 3.01
CA ILE A 83 -2.45 0.13 4.22
C ILE A 83 -3.37 0.12 5.46
N VAL A 84 -4.56 0.73 5.36
CA VAL A 84 -5.53 0.77 6.46
C VAL A 84 -5.97 -0.64 6.85
N ARG A 85 -6.27 -1.51 5.88
CA ARG A 85 -6.69 -2.89 6.12
C ARG A 85 -5.57 -3.76 6.69
N LEU A 86 -4.35 -3.61 6.19
CA LEU A 86 -3.19 -4.33 6.69
C LEU A 86 -2.92 -3.96 8.15
N TYR A 87 -2.93 -2.67 8.48
CA TYR A 87 -2.78 -2.22 9.87
C TYR A 87 -3.89 -2.78 10.77
N ALA A 88 -5.14 -2.73 10.32
CA ALA A 88 -6.28 -3.24 11.07
C ALA A 88 -6.18 -4.76 11.34
N LEU A 89 -5.69 -5.54 10.37
CA LEU A 89 -5.43 -6.98 10.54
C LEU A 89 -4.40 -7.21 11.66
N LEU A 90 -3.25 -6.54 11.60
CA LEU A 90 -2.19 -6.72 12.61
C LEU A 90 -2.64 -6.26 14.01
N GLN A 91 -3.42 -5.17 14.07
CA GLN A 91 -4.00 -4.69 15.32
C GLN A 91 -5.00 -5.68 15.90
N TYR A 92 -5.87 -6.27 15.07
CA TYR A 92 -6.83 -7.29 15.49
C TYR A 92 -6.14 -8.53 16.09
N GLU A 93 -5.01 -8.92 15.50
CA GLU A 93 -4.15 -10.03 15.93
C GLU A 93 -3.32 -9.69 17.18
N GLY A 94 -3.29 -8.41 17.58
CA GLY A 94 -2.72 -7.97 18.85
C GLY A 94 -1.24 -7.58 18.79
N LEU A 95 -0.65 -7.47 17.59
CA LEU A 95 0.79 -7.19 17.42
C LEU A 95 1.24 -5.84 17.99
N PHE A 96 0.30 -4.91 18.20
CA PHE A 96 0.59 -3.54 18.66
C PHE A 96 0.09 -3.25 20.07
N ASN A 97 -0.38 -4.26 20.82
CA ASN A 97 -0.96 -4.03 22.15
C ASN A 97 0.03 -3.39 23.14
N LYS A 98 1.33 -3.70 23.01
CA LYS A 98 2.42 -3.13 23.82
C LYS A 98 3.20 -2.02 23.08
N GLY A 99 2.73 -1.60 21.89
CA GLY A 99 3.49 -0.78 20.95
C GLY A 99 4.31 -1.62 19.96
N ILE A 100 5.03 -0.93 19.07
CA ILE A 100 5.93 -1.55 18.08
C ILE A 100 7.30 -1.74 18.73
N ASP A 101 7.78 -2.98 18.80
CA ASP A 101 9.12 -3.27 19.27
C ASP A 101 10.15 -2.92 18.19
N LYS A 102 11.14 -2.09 18.55
CA LYS A 102 12.15 -1.61 17.61
C LYS A 102 13.38 -2.52 17.55
N SER A 103 13.50 -3.51 18.44
CA SER A 103 14.53 -4.55 18.35
C SER A 103 14.30 -5.49 17.17
N LEU A 104 13.04 -5.71 16.80
CA LEU A 104 12.63 -6.69 15.80
C LEU A 104 12.95 -6.21 14.39
N GLU A 105 13.38 -7.16 13.55
CA GLU A 105 13.54 -6.91 12.12
C GLU A 105 12.19 -6.54 11.50
N GLY A 106 12.17 -5.58 10.57
CA GLY A 106 10.95 -5.14 9.91
C GLY A 106 10.14 -4.08 10.68
N HIS A 107 10.56 -3.69 11.90
CA HIS A 107 9.83 -2.71 12.72
C HIS A 107 9.64 -1.35 12.02
N GLN A 108 10.57 -0.94 11.16
CA GLN A 108 10.47 0.30 10.40
C GLN A 108 9.27 0.28 9.45
N HIS A 109 9.01 -0.85 8.78
CA HIS A 109 7.85 -1.01 7.90
C HIS A 109 6.53 -0.93 8.68
N VAL A 110 6.48 -1.57 9.85
CA VAL A 110 5.33 -1.52 10.76
C VAL A 110 5.11 -0.10 11.28
N SER A 111 6.19 0.62 11.62
CA SER A 111 6.13 2.01 12.05
C SER A 111 5.60 2.93 10.94
N PHE A 112 6.03 2.73 9.69
CA PHE A 112 5.47 3.45 8.55
C PHE A 112 4.00 3.13 8.34
N LEU A 113 3.61 1.85 8.44
CA LEU A 113 2.23 1.39 8.31
C LEU A 113 1.31 2.07 9.35
N GLU A 114 1.72 2.10 10.63
CA GLU A 114 0.98 2.79 11.69
C GLU A 114 0.83 4.28 11.40
N ASN A 115 1.94 4.96 11.08
CA ASN A 115 1.93 6.39 10.81
C ASN A 115 1.06 6.74 9.60
N LEU A 116 1.15 5.95 8.53
CA LEU A 116 0.31 6.12 7.33
C LEU A 116 -1.16 5.87 7.64
N ARG A 117 -1.51 4.81 8.38
CA ARG A 117 -2.89 4.58 8.82
C ARG A 117 -3.44 5.77 9.59
N HIS A 118 -2.66 6.38 10.47
CA HIS A 118 -3.08 7.59 11.19
C HIS A 118 -3.34 8.79 10.27
N GLN A 119 -2.59 8.93 9.17
CA GLN A 119 -2.88 9.96 8.16
C GLN A 119 -4.16 9.65 7.36
N PHE A 120 -4.46 8.37 7.12
CA PHE A 120 -5.60 7.93 6.30
C PHE A 120 -6.91 7.73 7.08
N ALA A 121 -6.87 7.69 8.41
CA ALA A 121 -8.00 7.28 9.27
C ALA A 121 -9.24 8.19 9.18
N HIS A 122 -9.12 9.44 8.72
CA HIS A 122 -10.22 10.41 8.75
C HIS A 122 -10.68 10.89 7.38
N LYS A 123 -9.81 10.90 6.36
CA LYS A 123 -10.09 11.31 4.96
C LYS A 123 -9.08 10.62 4.03
N PRO A 124 -9.37 10.48 2.71
CA PRO A 124 -8.34 10.14 1.72
C PRO A 124 -7.16 11.09 1.94
N GLY A 125 -6.03 10.55 2.39
CA GLY A 125 -5.03 11.33 3.10
C GLY A 125 -4.27 12.21 2.15
N LYS A 126 -4.74 13.44 1.96
CA LYS A 126 -3.93 14.47 1.34
C LYS A 126 -2.75 14.75 2.25
N PHE A 127 -1.56 14.72 1.67
CA PHE A 127 -0.37 15.20 2.31
C PHE A 127 -0.54 16.68 2.68
N ASN A 128 -0.21 17.02 3.92
CA ASN A 128 -0.23 18.41 4.38
C ASN A 128 1.20 18.90 4.63
N PRO A 129 1.80 19.70 3.71
CA PRO A 129 3.17 20.19 3.89
C PRO A 129 3.36 21.10 5.11
N LYS A 130 2.28 21.73 5.60
CA LYS A 130 2.33 22.58 6.79
C LYS A 130 2.41 21.76 8.09
N ASN A 131 2.04 20.47 8.05
CA ASN A 131 2.16 19.58 9.19
C ASN A 131 3.56 18.96 9.21
N LYS A 132 4.39 19.34 10.18
CA LYS A 132 5.77 18.83 10.34
C LYS A 132 5.84 17.31 10.40
N LYS A 133 4.88 16.63 11.05
CA LYS A 133 4.85 15.15 11.13
C LYS A 133 4.53 14.53 9.77
N SER A 134 3.56 15.10 9.05
CA SER A 134 3.23 14.65 7.69
C SER A 134 4.39 14.86 6.73
N ASN A 135 5.09 16.00 6.82
CA ASN A 135 6.26 16.30 6.01
C ASN A 135 7.42 15.35 6.31
N LYS A 136 7.72 15.14 7.59
CA LYS A 136 8.75 14.18 7.99
C LYS A 136 8.44 12.77 7.50
N LEU A 137 7.23 12.26 7.74
CA LEU A 137 6.81 10.94 7.28
C LEU A 137 6.98 10.80 5.76
N ARG A 138 6.60 11.81 4.98
CA ARG A 138 6.75 11.79 3.53
C ARG A 138 8.22 11.70 3.10
N LEU A 139 9.10 12.49 3.72
CA LEU A 139 10.54 12.46 3.44
C LEU A 139 11.15 11.11 3.85
N ASP A 140 10.82 10.61 5.03
CA ASP A 140 11.30 9.32 5.53
C ASP A 140 10.88 8.18 4.58
N LEU A 141 9.69 8.23 4.00
CA LEU A 141 9.23 7.24 2.99
C LEU A 141 10.02 7.33 1.68
N PHE A 142 10.28 8.53 1.17
CA PHE A 142 11.11 8.71 -0.02
C PHE A 142 12.52 8.15 0.18
N GLU A 143 13.14 8.46 1.32
CA GLU A 143 14.48 8.00 1.66
C GLU A 143 14.52 6.47 1.84
N PHE A 144 13.63 5.94 2.68
CA PHE A 144 13.64 4.53 3.05
C PHE A 144 13.35 3.59 1.89
N TYR A 145 12.34 3.91 1.07
CA TYR A 145 11.96 3.10 -0.09
C TYR A 145 12.66 3.53 -1.39
N LYS A 146 13.54 4.54 -1.35
CA LYS A 146 14.25 5.09 -2.51
C LYS A 146 13.31 5.48 -3.66
N ILE A 147 12.20 6.13 -3.32
CA ILE A 147 11.18 6.54 -4.28
C ILE A 147 11.63 7.85 -4.94
N ASN A 148 11.51 7.96 -6.27
CA ASN A 148 11.74 9.22 -6.96
C ASN A 148 10.60 10.19 -6.60
N PRO A 149 10.87 11.43 -6.14
CA PRO A 149 9.85 12.45 -5.91
C PRO A 149 8.86 12.65 -7.06
N ASP A 150 9.31 12.47 -8.30
CA ASP A 150 8.50 12.61 -9.51
C ASP A 150 7.49 11.46 -9.70
N ASP A 151 7.67 10.34 -9.02
CA ASP A 151 6.75 9.19 -9.05
C ASP A 151 5.55 9.35 -8.09
N SER A 152 5.49 10.48 -7.36
CA SER A 152 4.44 10.78 -6.38
C SER A 152 3.76 12.10 -6.68
N LEU A 153 2.42 12.14 -6.55
CA LEU A 153 1.71 13.41 -6.64
C LEU A 153 2.13 14.36 -5.49
N PRO A 154 2.22 15.68 -5.75
CA PRO A 154 2.78 16.65 -4.81
C PRO A 154 1.94 16.82 -3.54
N ASP A 155 0.64 16.53 -3.59
CA ASP A 155 -0.30 16.60 -2.48
C ASP A 155 -0.65 15.22 -1.88
N GLN A 156 0.19 14.21 -2.12
CA GLN A 156 -0.01 12.84 -1.63
C GLN A 156 1.25 12.26 -0.98
N PHE A 157 1.07 11.16 -0.24
CA PHE A 157 2.18 10.33 0.21
C PHE A 157 2.66 9.46 -0.95
N PRO A 158 3.96 9.11 -1.01
CA PRO A 158 4.48 8.29 -2.08
C PRO A 158 4.14 6.82 -1.83
N LEU A 159 3.05 6.31 -2.43
CA LEU A 159 2.61 4.92 -2.25
C LEU A 159 2.74 4.03 -3.51
N PRO A 160 3.83 4.10 -4.31
CA PRO A 160 3.99 3.23 -5.48
C PRO A 160 3.95 1.75 -5.08
N LYS A 161 3.07 0.97 -5.72
CA LYS A 161 2.77 -0.41 -5.29
C LYS A 161 4.00 -1.33 -5.31
N ASP A 162 4.86 -1.19 -6.31
CA ASP A 162 5.99 -2.10 -6.52
C ASP A 162 7.23 -1.68 -5.72
N ILE A 163 7.39 -0.37 -5.46
CA ILE A 163 8.55 0.18 -4.75
C ILE A 163 8.30 0.26 -3.23
N MET A 164 7.06 0.53 -2.81
CA MET A 164 6.74 0.73 -1.40
C MET A 164 5.84 -0.36 -0.83
N ILE A 165 4.68 -0.63 -1.45
CA ILE A 165 3.70 -1.57 -0.86
C ILE A 165 4.25 -3.00 -0.81
N HIS A 166 4.88 -3.48 -1.89
CA HIS A 166 5.46 -4.82 -1.90
C HIS A 166 6.57 -5.00 -0.84
N PRO A 167 7.59 -4.13 -0.75
CA PRO A 167 8.58 -4.25 0.31
C PRO A 167 8.00 -4.05 1.72
N MET A 168 6.98 -3.19 1.88
CA MET A 168 6.27 -3.03 3.16
C MET A 168 5.64 -4.34 3.63
N VAL A 169 4.96 -5.07 2.73
CA VAL A 169 4.35 -6.36 3.06
C VAL A 169 5.42 -7.36 3.52
N ASN A 170 6.54 -7.46 2.79
CA ASN A 170 7.62 -8.38 3.18
C ASN A 170 8.23 -8.00 4.53
N GLY A 171 8.49 -6.72 4.77
CA GLY A 171 9.02 -6.24 6.05
C GLY A 171 8.07 -6.48 7.22
N VAL A 172 6.76 -6.28 7.02
CA VAL A 172 5.72 -6.62 8.01
C VAL A 172 5.71 -8.12 8.30
N LYS A 173 5.82 -8.98 7.30
CA LYS A 173 5.88 -10.44 7.49
C LYS A 173 7.12 -10.87 8.26
N ASN A 174 8.28 -10.23 8.02
CA ASN A 174 9.48 -10.47 8.81
C ASN A 174 9.27 -10.08 10.28
N TYR A 175 8.67 -8.91 10.53
CA TYR A 175 8.33 -8.48 11.88
C TYR A 175 7.40 -9.47 12.59
N VAL A 176 6.38 -9.98 11.90
CA VAL A 176 5.46 -10.99 12.43
C VAL A 176 6.21 -12.24 12.88
N LYS A 177 7.18 -12.73 12.09
CA LYS A 177 7.97 -13.92 12.46
C LYS A 177 8.74 -13.71 13.75
N HIS A 178 9.53 -12.65 13.81
CA HIS A 178 10.35 -12.33 14.99
C HIS A 178 9.49 -12.05 16.23
N PHE A 179 8.33 -11.41 16.08
CA PHE A 179 7.40 -11.17 17.19
C PHE A 179 6.90 -12.46 17.84
N TYR A 180 6.53 -13.46 17.04
CA TYR A 180 6.05 -14.76 17.56
C TYR A 180 7.20 -15.57 18.17
N GLU A 181 8.40 -15.51 17.59
CA GLU A 181 9.61 -16.14 18.14
C GLU A 181 9.93 -15.61 19.55
N GLU A 182 9.84 -14.29 19.78
CA GLU A 182 10.12 -13.69 21.09
C GLU A 182 9.01 -13.94 22.13
N GLU A 183 7.74 -13.91 21.72
CA GLU A 183 6.62 -14.21 22.63
C GLU A 183 6.47 -15.73 22.91
N GLY A 184 7.25 -16.58 22.24
CA GLY A 184 7.24 -18.04 22.42
C GLY A 184 5.97 -18.71 21.87
N LEU A 185 5.42 -18.18 20.77
CA LEU A 185 4.15 -18.57 20.16
C LEU A 185 4.32 -19.24 18.78
#